data_AF-A0A971IEA0-F1
#
_entry.id   AF-A0A971IEA0-F1
#
_cell.length_a   1.000
_cell.length_b   1.000
_cell.length_c   1.000
_cell.angle_alpha   90.00
_cell.angle_beta   90.00
_cell.angle_gamma   90.00
#
_symmetry.space_group_name_H-M   'P 1'
#
loop_
_entity.id
_entity.type
_entity.pdbx_description
1 polymer ?
#
loop_
_entity_poly.entity_id
_entity_poly.type
_entity_poly.pdbx_seq_one_letter_code
_entity_poly.pdbx_strand_id
1 'polypeptide(L)'
;MFLTFAADDLPLARPVTARLRAAGTVVFDQALTGGPFVSARGEIIRASLLARLRRCTSALCLYGARTHEDDWVRWALTSATELELPLFGAALTPHHARDAERLLVRLGAELLPLDSDHIVACAEAAGPARDPRPVDVTTIAEALHLMRHSNR
;
A
#
# COMPACT_ATOMS: atom_id res chain seq x y z
N MET A 1 9.37 -1.70 0.37
CA MET A 1 8.16 -1.76 -0.47
C MET A 1 6.92 -1.73 0.41
N PHE A 2 5.91 -0.93 0.06
CA PHE A 2 4.61 -0.96 0.74
C PHE A 2 3.76 -2.11 0.19
N LEU A 3 3.12 -2.88 1.07
CA LEU A 3 2.32 -4.05 0.68
C LEU A 3 0.87 -3.87 1.09
N THR A 4 -0.03 -3.88 0.10
CA THR A 4 -1.47 -3.73 0.30
C THR A 4 -2.27 -4.85 -0.37
N PHE A 5 -3.40 -5.20 0.23
CA PHE A 5 -4.39 -6.14 -0.29
C PHE A 5 -5.71 -5.97 0.48
N ALA A 6 -6.83 -6.39 -0.11
CA ALA A 6 -8.13 -6.25 0.54
C ALA A 6 -8.25 -7.19 1.75
N ALA A 7 -8.98 -6.77 2.78
CA ALA A 7 -9.10 -7.56 4.01
C ALA A 7 -9.63 -8.98 3.75
N ASP A 8 -10.57 -9.11 2.81
CA ASP A 8 -11.16 -10.38 2.39
C ASP A 8 -10.14 -11.33 1.73
N ASP A 9 -9.08 -10.78 1.13
CA ASP A 9 -8.01 -11.55 0.49
C ASP A 9 -6.97 -12.07 1.49
N LEU A 10 -7.07 -11.71 2.79
CA LEU A 10 -6.11 -12.11 3.82
C LEU A 10 -5.77 -13.61 3.84
N PRO A 11 -6.72 -14.56 3.71
CA PRO A 11 -6.39 -15.99 3.69
C PRO A 11 -5.45 -16.38 2.54
N LEU A 12 -5.56 -15.72 1.39
CA LEU A 12 -4.74 -15.96 0.20
C LEU A 12 -3.43 -15.18 0.24
N ALA A 13 -3.48 -13.92 0.70
CA ALA A 13 -2.31 -13.05 0.80
C ALA A 13 -1.33 -13.54 1.86
N ARG A 14 -1.82 -14.09 2.99
CA ARG A 14 -0.96 -14.53 4.11
C ARG A 14 0.19 -15.46 3.70
N PRO A 15 -0.03 -16.61 3.04
CA PRO A 15 1.08 -17.47 2.63
C PRO A 15 2.04 -16.80 1.63
N VAL A 16 1.53 -15.95 0.73
CA VAL A 16 2.35 -15.19 -0.23
C VAL A 16 3.25 -14.20 0.50
N THR A 17 2.69 -13.39 1.40
CA THR A 17 3.43 -12.41 2.19
C THR A 17 4.53 -13.06 3.04
N ALA A 18 4.28 -14.26 3.57
CA ALA A 18 5.28 -15.03 4.31
C ALA A 18 6.45 -15.46 3.41
N ARG A 19 6.15 -15.94 2.20
CA ARG A 19 7.18 -16.32 1.21
C ARG A 19 8.03 -15.13 0.77
N LEU A 20 7.39 -14.00 0.47
CA LEU A 20 8.07 -12.76 0.11
C LEU A 20 9.01 -12.27 1.21
N ARG A 21 8.57 -12.33 2.48
CA ARG A 21 9.43 -11.98 3.62
C ARG A 21 10.60 -12.95 3.80
N ALA A 22 10.39 -14.23 3.55
CA ALA A 22 11.44 -15.25 3.68
C ALA A 22 12.55 -15.12 2.62
N ALA A 23 12.25 -14.53 1.45
CA ALA A 23 13.26 -14.24 0.42
C ALA A 23 14.33 -13.23 0.88
N GLY A 24 14.03 -12.41 1.90
CA GLY A 24 15.04 -11.77 2.75
C GLY A 24 15.72 -10.50 2.24
N THR A 25 15.54 -10.11 0.97
CA THR A 25 16.22 -8.90 0.43
C THR A 25 15.37 -7.64 0.44
N VAL A 26 14.04 -7.76 0.50
CA VAL A 26 13.10 -6.63 0.47
C VAL A 26 12.31 -6.52 1.77
N VAL A 27 12.35 -5.34 2.39
CA VAL A 27 11.51 -5.03 3.56
C VAL A 27 10.11 -4.64 3.09
N PHE A 28 9.12 -5.42 3.54
CA PHE A 28 7.70 -5.16 3.28
C PHE A 28 7.05 -4.43 4.44
N ASP A 29 6.66 -3.19 4.19
CA ASP A 29 5.83 -2.39 5.08
C ASP A 29 4.36 -2.74 4.78
N GLN A 30 3.77 -3.63 5.58
CA GLN A 30 2.39 -4.09 5.42
C GLN A 30 1.51 -3.53 6.53
N ALA A 31 0.33 -3.03 6.19
CA ALA A 31 -0.70 -2.72 7.17
C ALA A 31 -1.99 -3.47 6.87
N LEU A 32 -2.52 -4.15 7.88
CA LEU A 32 -3.85 -4.74 7.83
C LEU A 32 -4.82 -3.81 8.54
N THR A 33 -5.70 -3.19 7.76
CA THR A 33 -6.71 -2.26 8.26
C THR A 33 -8.07 -2.96 8.33
N GLY A 34 -8.33 -3.64 9.44
CA GLY A 34 -9.61 -4.33 9.69
C GLY A 34 -10.75 -3.42 10.18
N GLY A 35 -10.62 -2.09 10.07
CA GLY A 35 -11.61 -1.12 10.56
C GLY A 35 -12.27 -0.31 9.45
N PRO A 36 -13.40 0.37 9.72
CA PRO A 36 -14.11 1.16 8.71
C PRO A 36 -13.25 2.31 8.20
N PHE A 37 -13.20 2.46 6.87
CA PHE A 37 -12.43 3.50 6.21
C PHE A 37 -12.92 4.90 6.58
N VAL A 38 -14.23 5.13 6.52
CA VAL A 38 -14.87 6.40 6.91
C VAL A 38 -15.15 6.38 8.42
N SER A 39 -14.14 6.74 9.20
CA SER A 39 -14.25 6.92 10.65
C SER A 39 -13.13 7.82 11.18
N ALA A 40 -13.30 8.40 12.37
CA ALA A 40 -12.24 9.16 13.04
C ALA A 40 -10.97 8.32 13.24
N ARG A 41 -11.13 7.03 13.58
CA ARG A 41 -10.01 6.08 13.64
C ARG A 41 -9.38 5.87 12.26
N GLY A 42 -10.19 5.83 11.21
CA GLY A 42 -9.74 5.71 9.82
C GLY A 42 -8.84 6.88 9.40
N GLU A 43 -9.14 8.10 9.82
CA GLU A 43 -8.26 9.27 9.56
C GLU A 43 -6.87 9.11 10.18
N ILE A 44 -6.82 8.69 11.44
CA ILE A 44 -5.56 8.44 12.16
C ILE A 44 -4.76 7.35 11.46
N ILE A 45 -5.43 6.27 11.04
CA ILE A 45 -4.79 5.18 10.31
C ILE A 45 -4.24 5.69 8.97
N ARG A 46 -5.03 6.43 8.17
CA ARG A 46 -4.56 7.01 6.89
C ARG A 46 -3.32 7.87 7.08
N ALA A 47 -3.30 8.75 8.08
CA ALA A 47 -2.13 9.59 8.38
C ALA A 47 -0.88 8.73 8.69
N SER A 48 -1.05 7.68 9.50
CA SER A 48 0.03 6.73 9.83
C SER A 48 0.52 5.97 8.59
N LEU A 49 -0.39 5.48 7.75
CA LEU A 49 -0.05 4.76 6.53
C LEU A 49 0.64 5.65 5.50
N LEU A 50 0.20 6.91 5.37
CA LEU A 50 0.83 7.87 4.45
C LEU A 50 2.28 8.15 4.86
N ALA A 51 2.55 8.28 6.17
CA ALA A 51 3.90 8.43 6.68
C ALA A 51 4.79 7.21 6.40
N ARG A 52 4.21 6.00 6.35
CA ARG A 52 4.92 4.76 5.99
C ARG A 52 5.15 4.65 4.48
N LEU A 53 4.14 4.95 3.68
CA LEU A 53 4.22 5.02 2.21
C LEU A 53 5.34 5.96 1.75
N ARG A 54 5.47 7.15 2.36
CA ARG A 54 6.54 8.11 2.05
C ARG A 54 7.97 7.59 2.25
N ARG A 55 8.15 6.52 3.05
CA ARG A 55 9.46 5.89 3.27
C ARG A 55 9.69 4.69 2.35
N CYS A 56 8.68 4.29 1.57
CA CYS A 56 8.78 3.16 0.67
C CYS A 56 9.34 3.60 -0.70
N THR A 57 10.00 2.67 -1.37
CA THR A 57 10.56 2.85 -2.71
C THR A 57 9.57 2.51 -3.82
N SER A 58 8.54 1.73 -3.48
CA SER A 58 7.54 1.18 -4.39
C SER A 58 6.36 0.65 -3.58
N ALA A 59 5.23 0.39 -4.24
CA ALA A 59 4.09 -0.29 -3.64
C ALA A 59 3.65 -1.51 -4.47
N LEU A 60 3.30 -2.59 -3.77
CA LEU A 60 2.78 -3.83 -4.32
C LEU A 60 1.37 -4.06 -3.82
N CYS A 61 0.46 -4.32 -4.76
CA CYS A 61 -0.89 -4.77 -4.48
C CYS A 61 -1.01 -6.27 -4.81
N LEU A 62 -1.32 -7.08 -3.80
CA LEU A 62 -1.79 -8.44 -4.03
C LEU A 62 -3.31 -8.39 -4.19
N TYR A 63 -3.82 -8.79 -5.35
CA TYR A 63 -5.21 -8.54 -5.69
C TYR A 63 -6.00 -9.81 -6.03
N GLY A 64 -7.18 -9.93 -5.44
CA GLY A 64 -8.24 -10.86 -5.81
C GLY A 64 -9.41 -10.16 -6.51
N ALA A 65 -10.54 -10.85 -6.61
CA ALA A 65 -11.71 -10.40 -7.38
C ALA A 65 -12.29 -9.06 -6.90
N ARG A 66 -12.32 -8.87 -5.57
CA ARG A 66 -12.99 -7.73 -4.93
C ARG A 66 -12.03 -6.66 -4.44
N THR A 67 -10.73 -6.80 -4.71
CA THR A 67 -9.72 -5.80 -4.29
C THR A 67 -10.04 -4.40 -4.80
N HIS A 68 -10.63 -4.31 -5.98
CA HIS A 68 -11.04 -3.05 -6.57
C HIS A 68 -12.17 -2.36 -5.83
N GLU A 69 -12.88 -3.02 -4.89
CA GLU A 69 -13.96 -2.49 -4.07
C GLU A 69 -13.48 -1.99 -2.70
N ASP A 70 -12.29 -2.38 -2.28
CA ASP A 70 -11.75 -2.08 -0.95
C ASP A 70 -11.22 -0.64 -0.89
N ASP A 71 -11.83 0.19 -0.04
CA ASP A 71 -11.49 1.60 0.09
C ASP A 71 -10.07 1.83 0.65
N TRP A 72 -9.58 0.94 1.51
CA TRP A 72 -8.21 1.02 2.01
C TRP A 72 -7.21 0.75 0.91
N VAL A 73 -7.48 -0.24 0.05
CA VAL A 73 -6.62 -0.55 -1.08
C VAL A 73 -6.65 0.57 -2.10
N ARG A 74 -7.84 1.06 -2.49
CA ARG A 74 -7.97 2.21 -3.41
C ARG A 74 -7.20 3.42 -2.90
N TRP A 75 -7.39 3.77 -1.64
CA TRP A 75 -6.68 4.89 -1.03
C TRP A 75 -5.17 4.68 -1.07
N ALA A 76 -4.67 3.51 -0.68
CA ALA A 76 -3.23 3.22 -0.69
C ALA A 76 -2.62 3.30 -2.09
N LEU A 77 -3.31 2.77 -3.11
CA LEU A 77 -2.87 2.80 -4.50
C LEU A 77 -2.85 4.23 -5.06
N THR A 78 -3.92 5.00 -4.82
CA THR A 78 -3.98 6.41 -5.24
C THR A 78 -2.89 7.22 -4.55
N SER A 79 -2.72 7.07 -3.24
CA SER A 79 -1.66 7.79 -2.50
C SER A 79 -0.25 7.40 -2.95
N ALA A 80 0.00 6.14 -3.28
CA ALA A 80 1.27 5.73 -3.87
C ALA A 80 1.49 6.34 -5.25
N THR A 81 0.43 6.46 -6.06
CA THR A 81 0.47 7.16 -7.37
C THR A 81 0.79 8.65 -7.19
N GLU A 82 0.13 9.33 -6.24
CA GLU A 82 0.38 10.74 -5.92
C GLU A 82 1.80 11.01 -5.40
N LEU A 83 2.40 10.02 -4.74
CA LEU A 83 3.80 10.04 -4.32
C LEU A 83 4.78 9.64 -5.44
N GLU A 84 4.26 9.34 -6.64
CA GLU A 84 5.01 8.86 -7.81
C GLU A 84 5.84 7.60 -7.50
N LEU A 85 5.33 6.72 -6.64
CA LEU A 85 5.96 5.44 -6.38
C LEU A 85 5.69 4.48 -7.54
N PRO A 86 6.67 3.69 -7.99
CA PRO A 86 6.43 2.53 -8.85
C PRO A 86 5.36 1.63 -8.22
N LEU A 87 4.34 1.33 -9.02
CA LEU A 87 3.22 0.50 -8.63
C LEU A 87 3.31 -0.87 -9.29
N PHE A 88 3.15 -1.91 -8.49
CA PHE A 88 3.13 -3.29 -8.95
C PHE A 88 1.83 -3.96 -8.51
N GLY A 89 1.29 -4.83 -9.38
CA GLY A 89 0.16 -5.69 -9.06
C GLY A 89 0.50 -7.15 -9.28
N ALA A 90 0.17 -8.03 -8.33
CA ALA A 90 0.23 -9.48 -8.54
C ALA A 90 -1.10 -10.15 -8.16
N ALA A 91 -1.66 -10.93 -9.10
CA ALA A 91 -2.94 -11.59 -8.91
C ALA A 91 -2.84 -12.74 -7.90
N LEU A 92 -3.69 -12.74 -6.87
CA LEU A 92 -3.92 -13.88 -5.99
C LEU A 92 -4.85 -14.92 -6.64
N THR A 93 -5.75 -14.47 -7.52
CA THR A 93 -6.72 -15.30 -8.24
C THR A 93 -6.82 -14.87 -9.72
N PRO A 94 -5.96 -15.39 -10.62
CA PRO A 94 -5.80 -14.86 -11.98
C PRO A 94 -7.05 -14.96 -12.86
N HIS A 95 -8.02 -15.80 -12.54
CA HIS A 95 -9.23 -15.97 -13.36
C HIS A 95 -10.41 -15.06 -12.98
N HIS A 96 -10.33 -14.30 -11.88
CA HIS A 96 -11.48 -13.57 -11.35
C HIS A 96 -11.22 -12.11 -11.00
N ALA A 97 -10.05 -11.56 -11.35
CA ALA A 97 -9.62 -10.25 -10.86
C ALA A 97 -9.55 -9.14 -11.92
N ARG A 98 -10.27 -9.27 -13.04
CA ARG A 98 -10.25 -8.30 -14.16
C ARG A 98 -10.56 -6.86 -13.73
N ASP A 99 -11.46 -6.65 -12.77
CA ASP A 99 -11.78 -5.31 -12.29
C ASP A 99 -10.64 -4.69 -11.48
N ALA A 100 -9.94 -5.50 -10.68
CA ALA A 100 -8.74 -5.09 -9.98
C ALA A 100 -7.58 -4.80 -10.95
N GLU A 101 -7.39 -5.64 -11.98
CA GLU A 101 -6.43 -5.38 -13.06
C GLU A 101 -6.72 -4.05 -13.75
N ARG A 102 -7.98 -3.78 -14.12
CA ARG A 102 -8.38 -2.51 -14.74
C ARG A 102 -8.11 -1.30 -13.85
N LEU A 103 -8.32 -1.42 -12.54
CA LEU A 103 -7.96 -0.37 -11.58
C LEU A 103 -6.44 -0.13 -11.57
N LEU A 104 -5.66 -1.20 -11.43
CA LEU A 104 -4.19 -1.14 -11.36
C LEU A 104 -3.56 -0.55 -12.62
N VAL A 105 -3.98 -1.03 -13.81
CA VAL A 105 -3.50 -0.51 -15.10
C VAL A 105 -3.81 0.97 -15.26
N ARG A 106 -5.01 1.41 -14.86
CA ARG A 106 -5.39 2.83 -14.90
C ARG A 106 -4.54 3.72 -13.99
N LEU A 107 -4.03 3.16 -12.89
CA LEU A 107 -3.10 3.85 -11.99
C LEU A 107 -1.63 3.74 -12.46
N GLY A 108 -1.38 3.12 -13.61
CA GLY A 108 -0.04 2.95 -14.15
C GLY A 108 0.77 1.82 -13.51
N ALA A 109 0.11 0.87 -12.84
CA ALA A 109 0.80 -0.26 -12.24
C ALA A 109 1.26 -1.28 -13.28
N GLU A 110 2.47 -1.80 -13.06
CA GLU A 110 2.98 -2.97 -13.80
C GLU A 110 2.41 -4.25 -13.19
N LEU A 111 1.85 -5.13 -14.03
CA LEU A 111 1.28 -6.40 -13.59
C LEU A 111 2.35 -7.49 -13.66
N LEU A 112 2.67 -8.06 -12.50
CA LEU A 112 3.70 -9.07 -12.32
C LEU A 112 3.08 -10.46 -12.15
N PRO A 113 3.78 -11.52 -12.57
CA PRO A 113 3.45 -12.87 -12.11
C PRO A 113 3.57 -12.95 -10.59
N LEU A 114 2.76 -13.81 -9.97
CA LEU A 114 2.85 -14.07 -8.52
C LEU A 114 4.06 -14.98 -8.22
N ASP A 115 5.25 -14.43 -8.43
CA ASP A 115 6.53 -15.08 -8.23
C ASP A 115 7.41 -14.22 -7.32
N SER A 116 7.96 -14.84 -6.27
CA SER A 116 8.68 -14.09 -5.24
C SER A 116 9.98 -13.49 -5.75
N ASP A 117 10.70 -14.20 -6.62
CA ASP A 117 11.99 -13.76 -7.14
C ASP A 117 11.80 -12.58 -8.11
N HIS A 118 10.78 -12.66 -8.96
CA HIS A 118 10.42 -11.57 -9.87
C HIS A 118 9.99 -10.32 -9.11
N ILE A 119 9.09 -10.46 -8.12
CA ILE A 119 8.62 -9.33 -7.31
C ILE A 119 9.78 -8.66 -6.57
N VAL A 120 10.70 -9.46 -6.03
CA VAL A 120 11.90 -8.97 -5.35
C VAL A 120 12.80 -8.22 -6.31
N ALA A 121 13.07 -8.77 -7.49
CA ALA A 121 13.90 -8.11 -8.50
C ALA A 121 13.32 -6.75 -8.92
N CYS A 122 12.00 -6.66 -9.14
CA CYS A 122 11.31 -5.39 -9.42
C CYS A 122 11.42 -4.39 -8.25
N ALA A 123 11.33 -4.88 -7.01
CA ALA A 123 11.46 -4.04 -5.82
C ALA A 123 12.87 -3.45 -5.68
N GLU A 124 13.90 -4.22 -6.00
CA GLU A 124 15.30 -3.78 -6.00
C GLU A 124 15.59 -2.81 -7.15
N ALA A 125 15.03 -3.07 -8.33
CA ALA A 125 15.15 -2.20 -9.51
C ALA A 125 14.45 -0.84 -9.34
N ALA A 126 13.44 -0.75 -8.47
CA ALA A 126 12.75 0.51 -8.14
C ALA A 126 13.69 1.57 -7.51
N GLY A 127 14.92 1.19 -7.14
CA GLY A 127 15.96 2.10 -6.66
C GLY A 127 15.78 2.52 -5.20
N PRO A 128 16.71 3.33 -4.66
CA PRO A 128 16.63 3.81 -3.29
C PRO A 128 15.42 4.73 -3.12
N ALA A 129 14.88 4.77 -1.89
CA ALA A 129 13.79 5.68 -1.55
C ALA A 129 14.21 7.11 -1.90
N ARG A 130 13.31 7.87 -2.54
CA ARG A 130 13.47 9.32 -2.62
C ARG A 130 13.71 9.83 -1.21
N ASP A 131 14.75 10.65 -1.07
CA ASP A 131 15.15 11.25 0.21
C ASP A 131 13.87 11.77 0.89
N PRO A 132 13.48 11.21 2.05
CA PRO A 132 12.23 11.62 2.68
C PRO A 132 12.37 13.11 2.94
N ARG A 133 11.63 13.94 2.19
CA ARG A 133 11.53 15.36 2.52
C ARG A 133 11.23 15.41 4.01
N PRO A 134 12.10 16.03 4.83
CA PRO A 134 11.95 15.99 6.27
C PRO A 134 10.52 16.37 6.58
N VAL A 135 9.83 15.51 7.34
CA VAL A 135 8.48 15.83 7.77
C VAL A 135 8.64 17.10 8.59
N ASP A 136 8.15 18.21 8.05
CA ASP A 136 8.26 19.50 8.71
C ASP A 136 7.55 19.37 10.06
N VAL A 137 8.32 19.50 11.13
CA VAL A 137 7.86 19.38 12.51
C VAL A 137 6.74 20.40 12.77
N THR A 138 6.75 21.51 12.02
CA THR A 138 5.70 22.53 12.01
C THR A 138 4.36 21.97 11.51
N THR A 139 4.34 21.16 10.45
CA THR A 139 3.13 20.52 9.93
C THR A 139 2.55 19.48 10.90
N ILE A 140 3.40 18.73 11.60
CA ILE A 140 2.94 17.79 12.66
C ILE A 140 2.38 18.57 13.86
N ALA A 141 3.07 19.63 14.28
CA ALA A 141 2.65 20.45 15.40
C ALA A 141 1.32 21.17 15.15
N GLU A 142 1.08 21.66 13.93
CA GLU A 142 -0.19 22.25 13.50
C GLU A 142 -1.34 21.23 13.50
N ALA A 143 -1.11 20.02 12.97
CA ALA A 143 -2.11 18.95 13.01
C ALA A 143 -2.49 18.56 14.44
N LEU A 144 -1.50 18.51 15.35
CA LEU A 144 -1.72 18.23 16.77
C LEU A 144 -2.38 19.40 17.52
N HIS A 145 -2.12 20.65 17.13
CA HIS A 145 -2.78 21.83 17.70
C HIS A 145 -4.25 21.92 17.28
N LEU A 146 -4.57 21.64 16.02
CA LEU A 146 -5.95 21.61 15.51
C LEU A 146 -6.81 20.58 16.27
N MET A 147 -6.25 19.41 16.58
CA MET A 147 -6.94 18.38 17.38
C MET A 147 -7.18 18.78 18.85
N ARG A 148 -6.38 19.69 19.42
CA ARG A 148 -6.59 20.19 20.80
C ARG A 148 -7.73 21.21 20.91
N HIS A 149 -8.19 21.78 19.79
CA HIS A 149 -9.21 22.82 19.78
C HIS A 149 -10.63 22.35 19.40
N SER A 150 -10.84 21.06 19.10
CA SER A 150 -12.17 20.51 18.77
C SER A 150 -13.01 20.01 19.97
N ASN A 151 -12.62 20.31 21.22
CA ASN A 151 -13.48 20.08 22.39
C ASN A 151 -14.04 21.40 22.94
N ARG A 152 -15.02 21.97 22.22
CA ARG A 152 -16.01 22.88 22.80
C ARG A 152 -17.39 22.56 22.26
#